data_AF-A0A523X6D8-F1
#
_entry.id   AF-A0A523X6D8-F1
#
_cell.length_a   1.000
_cell.length_b   1.000
_cell.length_c   1.000
_cell.angle_alpha   90.00
_cell.angle_beta   90.00
_cell.angle_gamma   90.00
#
_symmetry.space_group_name_H-M   'P 1'
#
loop_
_entity.id
_entity.type
_entity.pdbx_description
1 polymer ?
#
loop_
_entity_poly.entity_id
_entity_poly.type
_entity_poly.pdbx_seq_one_letter_code
_entity_poly.pdbx_strand_id
1 'polypeptide(L)'
;MTEISQKIKDAIKGAILLEINGRKFFNHAAEVTQHESGKKMFLFLAEEEVKHLKTFGNLFSQILGGEDWRKYIKSFELEGEAPLVEKLKERMKREEGKGETEALSIGMQLEMDAINFFQKAA
;
A
#
# COMPACT_ATOMS: atom_id res chain seq x y z
N MET A 1 22.62 -5.86 20.58
CA MET A 1 21.49 -5.72 19.63
C MET A 1 21.69 -6.79 18.58
N THR A 2 20.76 -7.74 18.47
CA THR A 2 20.84 -8.80 17.47
C THR A 2 20.73 -8.14 16.10
N GLU A 3 21.78 -8.25 15.29
CA GLU A 3 21.78 -7.71 13.94
C GLU A 3 20.80 -8.52 13.10
N ILE A 4 19.68 -7.92 12.70
CA ILE A 4 18.69 -8.60 11.86
C ILE A 4 19.16 -8.67 10.41
N SER A 5 18.82 -9.76 9.74
CA SER A 5 19.23 -10.00 8.35
C SER A 5 18.67 -8.94 7.40
N GLN A 6 19.37 -8.71 6.29
CA GLN A 6 18.90 -7.79 5.25
C GLN A 6 17.51 -8.19 4.73
N LYS A 7 17.24 -9.51 4.60
CA LYS A 7 15.92 -10.03 4.22
C LYS A 7 14.80 -9.53 5.15
N ILE A 8 15.03 -9.48 6.46
CA ILE A 8 14.03 -8.98 7.42
C ILE A 8 13.84 -7.46 7.26
N LYS A 9 14.92 -6.70 7.07
CA LYS A 9 14.83 -5.25 6.83
C LYS A 9 14.02 -4.94 5.56
N ASP A 10 14.28 -5.69 4.49
CA ASP A 10 13.57 -5.55 3.22
C ASP A 10 12.09 -5.95 3.34
N ALA A 11 11.79 -7.01 4.12
CA ALA A 11 10.41 -7.40 4.41
C ALA A 11 9.65 -6.33 5.19
N ILE A 12 10.27 -5.76 6.24
CA ILE A 12 9.69 -4.66 7.03
C ILE A 12 9.38 -3.47 6.13
N LYS A 13 10.40 -3.00 5.39
CA LYS A 13 10.26 -1.83 4.54
C LYS A 13 9.23 -2.08 3.44
N GLY A 14 9.30 -3.22 2.76
CA GLY A 14 8.39 -3.58 1.67
C GLY A 14 6.94 -3.65 2.14
N ALA A 15 6.66 -4.37 3.23
CA ALA A 15 5.32 -4.49 3.78
C ALA A 15 4.74 -3.12 4.17
N ILE A 16 5.48 -2.32 4.94
CA ILE A 16 4.94 -1.05 5.45
C ILE A 16 4.74 -0.03 4.32
N LEU A 17 5.67 0.06 3.36
CA LEU A 17 5.51 0.95 2.21
C LEU A 17 4.39 0.51 1.28
N LEU A 18 4.14 -0.80 1.16
CA LEU A 18 3.03 -1.33 0.38
C LEU A 18 1.71 -0.84 0.95
N GLU A 19 1.44 -1.06 2.24
CA GLU A 19 0.16 -0.68 2.86
C GLU A 19 -0.06 0.85 2.85
N ILE A 20 0.99 1.64 3.07
CA ILE A 20 0.89 3.10 3.06
C ILE A 20 0.57 3.61 1.65
N ASN A 21 1.21 3.06 0.63
CA ASN A 21 0.96 3.44 -0.75
C ASN A 21 -0.40 2.92 -1.24
N GLY A 22 -0.80 1.72 -0.83
CA GLY A 22 -2.12 1.15 -1.11
C GLY A 22 -3.24 2.03 -0.54
N ARG A 23 -3.10 2.46 0.72
CA ARG A 23 -4.04 3.40 1.33
C ARG A 23 -4.13 4.73 0.58
N LYS A 24 -2.99 5.33 0.21
CA LYS A 24 -2.97 6.57 -0.60
C LYS A 24 -3.68 6.36 -1.94
N PHE A 25 -3.40 5.25 -2.60
CA PHE A 25 -4.03 4.88 -3.87
C PHE A 25 -5.54 4.74 -3.75
N PHE A 26 -6.03 3.95 -2.79
CA PHE A 26 -7.47 3.72 -2.63
C PHE A 26 -8.24 4.96 -2.20
N ASN A 27 -7.65 5.82 -1.35
CA ASN A 27 -8.24 7.13 -1.06
C ASN A 27 -8.39 7.98 -2.33
N HIS A 28 -7.33 8.07 -3.14
CA HIS A 28 -7.40 8.84 -4.37
C HIS A 28 -8.38 8.22 -5.39
N ALA A 29 -8.42 6.90 -5.51
CA ALA A 29 -9.39 6.18 -6.33
C ALA A 29 -10.83 6.51 -5.92
N ALA A 30 -11.11 6.57 -4.61
CA ALA A 30 -12.41 6.98 -4.09
C ALA A 30 -12.76 8.44 -4.41
N GLU A 31 -11.79 9.36 -4.41
CA GLU A 31 -12.00 10.78 -4.76
C GLU A 31 -12.42 10.96 -6.21
N VAL A 32 -11.83 10.17 -7.13
CA VAL A 32 -12.06 10.29 -8.58
C VAL A 32 -13.21 9.43 -9.10
N THR A 33 -13.74 8.52 -8.28
CA THR A 33 -14.87 7.63 -8.62
C THR A 33 -16.20 8.35 -8.46
N GLN A 34 -17.05 8.28 -9.49
CA GLN A 34 -18.37 8.93 -9.50
C GLN A 34 -19.45 8.01 -8.93
N HIS A 35 -19.36 6.71 -9.20
CA HIS A 35 -20.31 5.73 -8.70
C HIS A 35 -20.16 5.49 -7.19
N GLU A 36 -21.22 5.80 -6.44
CA GLU A 36 -21.25 5.71 -4.97
C GLU A 36 -20.84 4.34 -4.41
N SER A 37 -21.21 3.24 -5.08
CA SER A 37 -20.78 1.89 -4.68
C SER A 37 -19.28 1.69 -4.83
N GLY A 38 -18.70 2.17 -5.93
CA GLY A 38 -17.25 2.11 -6.17
C GLY A 38 -16.48 2.95 -5.15
N LYS A 39 -16.97 4.16 -4.86
CA LYS A 39 -16.40 5.03 -3.82
C LYS A 39 -16.39 4.36 -2.44
N LYS A 40 -17.52 3.77 -2.03
CA LYS A 40 -17.61 3.04 -0.75
C LYS A 40 -16.66 1.84 -0.70
N MET A 41 -16.54 1.10 -1.80
CA MET A 41 -15.61 -0.02 -1.91
C MET A 41 -14.15 0.45 -1.77
N PHE A 42 -13.73 1.50 -2.48
CA PHE A 42 -12.37 2.02 -2.36
C PHE A 42 -12.06 2.58 -0.97
N LEU A 43 -13.00 3.29 -0.34
CA LEU A 43 -12.85 3.72 1.05
C LEU A 43 -12.74 2.55 2.02
N PHE A 44 -13.51 1.49 1.80
CA PHE A 44 -13.39 0.25 2.58
C PHE A 44 -11.99 -0.36 2.42
N LEU A 45 -11.47 -0.49 1.21
CA LEU A 45 -10.13 -1.01 0.96
C LEU A 45 -9.05 -0.13 1.61
N ALA A 46 -9.16 1.20 1.51
CA ALA A 46 -8.24 2.12 2.18
C ALA A 46 -8.19 1.93 3.71
N GLU A 47 -9.30 1.53 4.34
CA GLU A 47 -9.35 1.20 5.76
C GLU A 47 -8.79 -0.20 6.07
N GLU A 48 -8.92 -1.17 5.16
CA GLU A 48 -8.25 -2.48 5.29
C GLU A 48 -6.72 -2.32 5.32
N GLU A 49 -6.15 -1.46 4.48
CA GLU A 49 -4.71 -1.14 4.48
C GLU A 49 -4.22 -0.61 5.84
N VAL A 50 -5.05 0.13 6.58
CA VAL A 50 -4.72 0.59 7.95
C VAL A 50 -4.64 -0.60 8.90
N LYS A 51 -5.55 -1.58 8.77
CA LYS A 51 -5.55 -2.80 9.57
C LYS A 51 -4.36 -3.68 9.24
N HIS A 52 -4.00 -3.80 7.96
CA HIS A 52 -2.80 -4.49 7.53
C HIS A 52 -1.54 -3.84 8.10
N LEU A 53 -1.42 -2.51 8.00
CA LEU A 53 -0.29 -1.76 8.55
C LEU A 53 -0.13 -2.01 10.06
N LYS A 54 -1.23 -1.99 10.81
CA LYS A 54 -1.24 -2.33 12.25
C LYS A 54 -0.81 -3.77 12.49
N THR A 55 -1.28 -4.70 11.67
CA THR A 55 -0.94 -6.13 11.76
C THR A 55 0.54 -6.37 11.55
N PHE A 56 1.13 -5.79 10.50
CA PHE A 56 2.57 -5.86 10.25
C PHE A 56 3.40 -5.17 11.34
N GLY A 57 2.97 -3.99 11.79
CA GLY A 57 3.64 -3.30 12.89
C GLY A 57 3.69 -4.13 14.17
N ASN A 58 2.59 -4.81 14.52
CA ASN A 58 2.55 -5.72 15.65
C ASN A 58 3.47 -6.93 15.45
N LEU A 59 3.42 -7.56 14.27
CA LEU A 59 4.26 -8.70 13.91
C LEU A 59 5.75 -8.36 14.03
N PHE A 60 6.19 -7.25 13.45
CA PHE A 60 7.59 -6.84 13.52
C PHE A 60 8.01 -6.45 14.94
N SER A 61 7.10 -5.87 15.72
CA SER A 61 7.37 -5.58 17.13
C SER A 61 7.59 -6.85 17.94
N GLN A 62 6.81 -7.91 17.66
CA GLN A 62 7.01 -9.23 18.29
C GLN A 62 8.35 -9.86 17.88
N ILE A 63 8.73 -9.77 16.60
CA ILE A 63 9.99 -10.33 16.09
C ILE A 63 11.21 -9.61 16.68
N LEU A 64 11.15 -8.28 16.83
CA LEU A 64 12.28 -7.46 17.28
C LEU A 64 12.30 -7.17 18.78
N GLY A 65 11.23 -7.52 19.51
CA GLY A 65 11.08 -7.19 20.92
C GLY A 65 10.81 -5.71 21.20
N GLY A 66 10.27 -4.97 20.22
CA GLY A 66 9.96 -3.54 20.33
C GLY A 66 9.70 -2.85 18.98
N GLU A 67 9.38 -1.56 19.00
CA GLU A 67 9.06 -0.77 17.78
C GLU A 67 10.29 -0.36 16.95
N ASP A 68 11.43 -1.02 17.17
CA ASP A 68 12.70 -0.79 16.49
C ASP A 68 12.60 -0.92 14.97
N TRP A 69 11.57 -1.60 14.45
CA TRP A 69 11.35 -1.75 13.01
C TRP A 69 11.13 -0.40 12.31
N ARG A 70 10.61 0.61 13.02
CA ARG A 70 10.36 1.95 12.45
C ARG A 70 11.64 2.62 11.94
N LYS A 71 12.81 2.29 12.51
CA LYS A 71 14.11 2.87 12.09
C LYS A 71 14.57 2.40 10.70
N TYR A 72 13.96 1.34 10.18
CA TYR A 72 14.27 0.82 8.84
C TYR A 72 13.45 1.48 7.74
N ILE A 73 12.57 2.41 8.10
CA ILE A 73 11.72 3.17 7.19
C ILE A 73 12.16 4.63 7.28
N LYS A 74 12.55 5.20 6.14
CA LYS A 74 13.01 6.59 6.11
C LYS A 74 11.80 7.51 5.90
N SER A 75 11.80 8.67 6.56
CA SER A 75 10.67 9.61 6.48
C SER A 75 10.32 10.01 5.04
N PHE A 76 11.33 10.23 4.19
CA PHE A 76 11.09 10.59 2.78
C PHE A 76 10.39 9.48 1.99
N GLU A 77 10.44 8.21 2.43
CA GLU A 77 9.75 7.09 1.78
C GLU A 77 8.25 7.08 2.13
N LEU A 78 7.87 7.79 3.19
CA LEU A 78 6.49 8.00 3.62
C LEU A 78 5.91 9.29 3.03
N GLU A 79 6.78 10.26 2.75
CA GLU A 79 6.43 11.56 2.19
C GLU A 79 6.18 11.47 0.67
N GLY A 80 5.38 12.41 0.16
CA GLY A 80 5.08 12.50 -1.27
C GLY A 80 3.93 11.62 -1.75
N GLU A 81 3.63 11.77 -3.03
CA GLU A 81 2.55 11.09 -3.71
C GLU A 81 2.95 9.65 -4.08
N ALA A 82 2.04 8.69 -3.89
CA ALA A 82 2.34 7.29 -4.16
C ALA A 82 2.52 7.07 -5.67
N PRO A 83 3.51 6.28 -6.12
CA PRO A 83 3.73 6.01 -7.55
C PRO A 83 2.47 5.48 -8.27
N LEU A 84 1.62 4.73 -7.59
CA LEU A 84 0.37 4.22 -8.14
C LEU A 84 -0.71 5.30 -8.30
N VAL A 85 -0.69 6.35 -7.48
CA VAL A 85 -1.56 7.52 -7.64
C VAL A 85 -1.17 8.25 -8.93
N GLU A 86 0.12 8.49 -9.15
CA GLU A 86 0.60 9.09 -10.41
C GLU A 86 0.24 8.23 -11.63
N LYS A 87 0.45 6.91 -11.54
CA LYS A 87 0.04 5.97 -12.59
C LYS A 87 -1.45 6.07 -12.91
N LEU A 88 -2.32 6.17 -11.89
CA LEU A 88 -3.77 6.34 -12.09
C LEU A 88 -4.07 7.66 -12.79
N LYS A 89 -3.52 8.78 -12.33
CA LYS A 89 -3.68 10.10 -12.97
C LYS A 89 -3.27 10.06 -14.45
N GLU A 90 -2.14 9.43 -14.76
CA GLU A 90 -1.66 9.30 -16.14
C GLU A 90 -2.58 8.45 -17.02
N ARG A 91 -3.20 7.39 -16.49
CA ARG A 91 -4.14 6.57 -17.25
C ARG A 91 -5.47 7.28 -17.46
N MET A 92 -5.96 7.97 -16.43
CA MET A 92 -7.17 8.79 -16.52
C MET A 92 -7.06 9.92 -17.55
N LYS A 93 -5.88 10.52 -17.72
CA LYS A 93 -5.64 11.53 -18.77
C LYS A 93 -5.72 10.96 -20.19
N ARG A 94 -5.47 9.65 -20.36
CA ARG A 94 -5.41 8.99 -21.68
C ARG A 94 -6.76 8.43 -22.13
N GLU A 95 -7.65 8.10 -21.20
CA GLU A 95 -8.93 7.47 -21.50
C GLU A 95 -10.10 8.31 -20.97
N GLU A 96 -10.76 9.06 -21.87
CA GLU A 96 -11.99 9.79 -21.53
C GLU A 96 -13.09 8.80 -21.11
N GLY A 97 -13.57 8.93 -19.87
CA GLY A 97 -14.75 8.20 -19.37
C GLY A 97 -14.50 6.80 -18.79
N LYS A 98 -13.25 6.36 -18.61
CA LYS A 98 -12.91 5.02 -18.06
C LYS A 98 -12.12 5.03 -16.74
N GLY A 99 -12.18 6.13 -15.99
CA GLY A 99 -11.40 6.30 -14.76
C GLY A 99 -11.65 5.22 -13.71
N GLU A 100 -12.90 4.77 -13.56
CA GLU A 100 -13.24 3.76 -12.55
C GLU A 100 -12.73 2.36 -12.89
N THR A 101 -12.82 1.95 -14.16
CA THR A 101 -12.28 0.67 -14.61
C THR A 101 -10.75 0.64 -14.51
N GLU A 102 -10.10 1.78 -14.76
CA GLU A 102 -8.66 1.91 -14.56
C GLU A 102 -8.26 1.84 -13.08
N ALA A 103 -9.02 2.51 -12.20
CA ALA A 103 -8.81 2.42 -10.76
C ALA A 103 -8.98 0.98 -10.25
N LEU A 104 -9.99 0.24 -10.73
CA LEU A 104 -10.17 -1.17 -10.43
C LEU A 104 -9.00 -2.02 -10.92
N SER A 105 -8.58 -1.85 -12.18
CA SER A 105 -7.47 -2.60 -12.76
C SER A 105 -6.16 -2.38 -12.00
N ILE A 106 -5.86 -1.13 -11.64
CA ILE A 106 -4.65 -0.81 -10.87
C ILE A 106 -4.75 -1.36 -9.44
N GLY A 107 -5.93 -1.27 -8.81
CA GLY A 107 -6.17 -1.85 -7.48
C GLY A 107 -5.94 -3.36 -7.47
N MET A 108 -6.50 -4.09 -8.44
CA MET A 108 -6.25 -5.54 -8.57
C MET A 108 -4.79 -5.87 -8.78
N GLN A 109 -4.05 -5.06 -9.56
CA GLN A 109 -2.62 -5.27 -9.77
C GLN A 109 -1.82 -5.04 -8.48
N LEU A 110 -2.16 -3.99 -7.72
CA LEU A 110 -1.55 -3.71 -6.41
C LEU A 110 -1.71 -4.91 -5.47
N GLU A 111 -2.93 -5.44 -5.34
CA GLU A 111 -3.22 -6.60 -4.49
C GLU A 111 -2.47 -7.85 -4.96
N MET A 112 -2.43 -8.10 -6.27
CA MET A 112 -1.68 -9.22 -6.84
C MET A 112 -0.17 -9.10 -6.58
N ASP A 113 0.38 -7.89 -6.71
CA ASP A 113 1.79 -7.62 -6.42
C ASP A 113 2.10 -7.80 -4.93
N ALA A 114 1.17 -7.41 -4.05
CA ALA A 114 1.26 -7.64 -2.61
C ALA A 114 1.29 -9.14 -2.27
N ILE A 115 0.35 -9.92 -2.82
CA ILE A 115 0.30 -11.38 -2.67
C ILE A 115 1.63 -12.01 -3.10
N ASN A 116 2.12 -11.63 -4.29
CA ASN A 116 3.39 -12.14 -4.82
C ASN A 116 4.59 -11.77 -3.94
N PHE A 117 4.61 -10.55 -3.40
CA PHE A 117 5.66 -10.10 -2.48
C PHE A 117 5.68 -10.95 -1.22
N PHE A 118 4.53 -11.14 -0.57
CA PHE A 118 4.44 -11.91 0.68
C PHE A 118 4.70 -13.40 0.48
N GLN A 119 4.25 -13.99 -0.64
CA GLN A 119 4.55 -15.39 -0.97
C GLN A 119 6.06 -15.65 -1.15
N LYS A 120 6.82 -14.69 -1.69
CA LYS A 120 8.28 -14.79 -1.83
C LYS A 120 9.02 -14.51 -0.53
N ALA A 121 8.40 -13.79 0.39
CA ALA A 121 8.98 -13.43 1.68
C ALA A 121 8.89 -14.58 2.70
N ALA A 122 7.84 -15.41 2.62
CA ALA A 122 7.66 -16.66 3.36
C ALA A 122 8.80 -17.66 3.10
#